data_AF-F2NH24-F1
#
_entry.id   AF-F2NH24-F1
#
_cell.length_a   1.000
_cell.length_b   1.000
_cell.length_c   1.000
_cell.angle_alpha   90.00
_cell.angle_beta   90.00
_cell.angle_gamma   90.00
#
_symmetry.space_group_name_H-M   'P 1'
#
loop_
_entity.id
_entity.type
_entity.pdbx_description
1 polymer ?
#
loop_
_entity_poly.entity_id
_entity_poly.type
_entity_poly.pdbx_seq_one_letter_code
_entity_poly.pdbx_strand_id
1 'polypeptide(L)'
;MSETGIPLSFADFKANLDTSVLGRLVAELRLAADNCPQCQGSREYVFASRGRENMVPCVRCEPVYALLATLEPILEFIRDESPY
;
A
#
# COMPACT_ATOMS: atom_id res chain seq x y z
N MET A 1 -0.45 40.17 -6.54
CA MET A 1 -0.34 40.09 -5.08
C MET A 1 -1.12 38.86 -4.67
N SER A 2 -0.51 37.69 -4.88
CA SER A 2 0.16 36.88 -3.84
C SER A 2 -0.88 36.06 -3.07
N GLU A 3 -1.19 34.88 -3.62
CA GLU A 3 -1.87 33.81 -2.90
C GLU A 3 -0.98 33.42 -1.72
N THR A 4 -1.30 33.92 -0.52
CA THR A 4 -0.65 33.49 0.72
C THR A 4 -1.23 32.13 1.10
N GLY A 5 -0.81 31.08 0.40
CA GLY A 5 -0.93 29.72 0.91
C GLY A 5 -0.03 29.61 2.13
N ILE A 6 -0.61 29.43 3.32
CA ILE A 6 0.16 29.09 4.51
C ILE A 6 0.95 27.82 4.17
N PRO A 7 2.28 27.79 4.30
CA PRO A 7 3.01 26.55 4.12
C PRO A 7 2.56 25.60 5.24
N LEU A 8 1.77 24.59 4.89
CA LEU A 8 1.49 23.48 5.79
C LEU A 8 2.83 22.79 6.06
N SER A 9 3.33 22.90 7.29
CA SER A 9 4.54 22.17 7.65
C SER A 9 4.23 20.67 7.67
N PHE A 10 5.26 19.84 7.44
CA PHE A 10 5.08 18.40 7.56
C PHE A 10 4.63 17.99 8.98
N ALA A 11 5.02 18.74 10.01
CA ALA A 11 4.55 18.55 11.37
C ALA A 11 3.04 18.81 11.51
N ASP A 12 2.51 19.86 10.88
CA ASP A 12 1.08 20.15 10.87
C ASP A 12 0.31 19.06 10.12
N PHE A 13 0.83 18.59 8.98
CA PHE A 13 0.26 17.46 8.26
C PHE A 13 0.21 16.20 9.13
N LYS A 14 1.32 15.83 9.79
CA LYS A 14 1.41 14.66 10.68
C LYS A 14 0.45 14.79 11.88
N ALA A 15 0.35 15.97 12.49
CA ALA A 15 -0.55 16.21 13.63
C ALA A 15 -2.04 16.11 13.26
N ASN A 16 -2.40 16.46 12.01
CA ASN A 16 -3.78 16.39 11.52
C ASN A 16 -4.10 15.04 10.86
N LEU A 17 -3.11 14.19 10.62
CA LEU A 17 -3.33 12.87 10.04
C LEU A 17 -3.67 11.86 11.12
N ASP A 18 -4.85 11.24 11.02
CA ASP A 18 -5.21 10.12 11.86
C ASP A 18 -4.45 8.85 11.43
N THR A 19 -3.30 8.63 12.09
CA THR A 19 -2.42 7.49 11.84
C THR A 19 -3.06 6.15 12.22
N SER A 20 -4.12 6.17 13.05
CA SER A 20 -4.88 4.97 13.42
C SER A 20 -5.77 4.51 12.27
N VAL A 21 -6.37 5.46 11.54
CA VAL A 21 -7.17 5.18 10.34
C VAL A 21 -6.28 4.67 9.21
N LEU A 22 -5.14 5.31 8.95
CA LEU A 22 -4.18 4.84 7.94
C LEU A 22 -3.63 3.45 8.30
N GLY A 23 -3.30 3.23 9.58
CA GLY A 23 -2.85 1.93 10.06
C GLY A 23 -3.87 0.82 9.87
N ARG A 24 -5.16 1.11 10.14
CA ARG A 24 -6.25 0.17 9.93
C ARG A 24 -6.46 -0.14 8.44
N LEU A 25 -6.41 0.89 7.58
CA LEU A 25 -6.51 0.71 6.14
C LEU A 25 -5.41 -0.22 5.60
N VAL A 26 -4.15 -0.01 6.01
CA VAL A 26 -3.03 -0.88 5.61
C VAL A 26 -3.25 -2.33 6.09
N ALA A 27 -3.74 -2.51 7.33
CA ALA A 27 -4.02 -3.86 7.85
C ALA A 27 -5.12 -4.58 7.06
N GLU A 28 -6.21 -3.89 6.73
CA GLU A 28 -7.31 -4.45 5.92
C GLU A 28 -6.84 -4.77 4.49
N LEU A 29 -6.01 -3.91 3.88
CA LEU A 29 -5.45 -4.17 2.56
C LEU A 29 -4.52 -5.38 2.56
N ARG A 30 -3.70 -5.58 3.60
CA ARG A 30 -2.89 -6.80 3.76
C ARG A 30 -3.76 -8.03 3.85
N LEU A 31 -4.80 -7.99 4.68
CA LEU A 31 -5.74 -9.09 4.81
C LEU A 31 -6.43 -9.42 3.47
N ALA A 32 -6.81 -8.40 2.70
CA ALA A 32 -7.41 -8.57 1.38
C ALA A 32 -6.42 -9.17 0.36
N ALA A 33 -5.14 -8.79 0.43
CA ALA A 33 -4.08 -9.32 -0.41
C ALA A 33 -3.80 -10.81 -0.10
N ASP A 34 -3.69 -11.16 1.19
CA ASP A 34 -3.46 -12.53 1.66
C ASP A 34 -4.62 -13.46 1.31
N ASN A 35 -5.85 -12.95 1.35
CA ASN A 35 -7.07 -13.69 1.03
C ASN A 35 -7.55 -13.45 -0.41
N CYS A 36 -6.64 -13.14 -1.33
CA CYS A 36 -6.99 -12.90 -2.72
C CYS A 36 -7.76 -14.11 -3.31
N PRO A 37 -8.98 -13.93 -3.84
CA PRO A 37 -9.86 -15.05 -4.18
C PRO A 37 -9.39 -15.89 -5.37
N GLN A 38 -8.44 -15.40 -6.16
CA GLN A 38 -7.85 -16.16 -7.28
C GLN A 38 -6.43 -16.63 -7.04
N CYS A 39 -5.73 -16.09 -6.04
CA CYS A 39 -4.30 -16.27 -5.88
C CYS A 39 -4.01 -16.44 -4.38
N GLN A 40 -3.28 -17.47 -3.97
CA GLN A 40 -2.77 -17.55 -2.60
C GLN A 40 -1.55 -16.64 -2.47
N GLY A 41 -1.78 -15.32 -2.43
CA GLY A 41 -0.74 -14.30 -2.38
C GLY A 41 -0.50 -13.57 -3.71
N SER A 42 0.71 -13.06 -3.93
CA SER A 42 1.03 -12.13 -5.04
C SER A 42 1.25 -12.80 -6.39
N ARG A 43 1.17 -14.13 -6.46
CA ARG A 43 1.47 -14.91 -7.66
C ARG A 43 0.43 -15.99 -7.90
N GLU A 44 0.18 -16.27 -9.17
CA GLU A 44 -0.69 -17.35 -9.63
C GLU A 44 0.03 -18.22 -10.67
N TYR A 45 -0.38 -19.48 -10.77
CA TYR A 45 0.11 -20.39 -11.79
C TYR A 45 -0.82 -20.34 -13.00
N VAL A 46 -0.25 -20.05 -14.17
CA VAL A 46 -0.98 -20.09 -15.45
C VAL A 46 -0.39 -21.18 -16.32
N PHE A 47 -1.26 -21.99 -16.91
CA PHE A 47 -0.85 -22.98 -17.89
C PHE A 47 -0.49 -22.29 -19.20
N ALA A 48 0.79 -22.27 -19.55
CA ALA A 48 1.21 -21.83 -20.87
C ALA A 48 0.88 -22.91 -21.91
N SER A 49 0.52 -22.49 -23.13
CA SER A 49 0.14 -23.36 -24.26
C SER A 49 1.21 -24.38 -24.70
N ARG A 50 2.41 -24.36 -24.09
CA ARG A 50 3.48 -25.37 -24.25
C ARG A 50 3.59 -26.37 -23.08
N GLY A 51 2.59 -26.44 -22.20
CA GLY A 51 2.53 -27.41 -21.10
C GLY A 51 3.46 -27.12 -19.92
N ARG A 52 3.97 -25.88 -19.80
CA ARG A 52 4.71 -25.43 -18.61
C ARG A 52 3.83 -24.55 -17.75
N GLU A 53 3.80 -24.84 -16.45
CA GLU A 53 3.23 -23.94 -15.44
C GLU A 53 4.17 -22.74 -15.30
N ASN A 54 3.66 -21.55 -15.59
CA ASN A 54 4.37 -20.31 -15.35
C ASN A 54 3.77 -19.64 -14.11
N MET A 55 4.64 -19.24 -13.19
CA MET A 55 4.25 -18.40 -12.07
C MET A 55 4.28 -16.93 -12.53
N VAL A 56 3.13 -16.26 -12.49
CA VAL A 56 2.98 -14.85 -12.89
C VAL A 56 2.44 -14.02 -11.72
N PRO A 57 2.62 -12.68 -11.73
CA PRO A 57 1.94 -11.80 -10.79
C PRO A 57 0.43 -11.98 -10.88
N CYS A 58 -0.23 -12.01 -9.73
CA CYS A 58 -1.69 -12.08 -9.66
C CYS A 58 -2.31 -10.76 -10.14
N VAL A 59 -2.76 -10.70 -11.39
CA VAL A 59 -3.27 -9.46 -12.00
C VAL A 59 -4.50 -8.93 -11.26
N ARG A 60 -5.32 -9.84 -10.72
CA ARG A 60 -6.56 -9.46 -10.03
C ARG A 60 -6.35 -8.73 -8.72
N CYS A 61 -5.26 -9.02 -8.01
CA CYS A 61 -4.93 -8.40 -6.73
C CYS A 61 -3.74 -7.44 -6.82
N GLU A 62 -3.12 -7.31 -8.00
CA GLU A 62 -2.08 -6.33 -8.31
C GLU A 62 -2.43 -4.90 -7.82
N PRO A 63 -3.67 -4.38 -7.97
CA PRO A 63 -4.00 -3.05 -7.46
C PRO A 63 -3.87 -2.92 -5.94
N VAL A 64 -4.19 -3.98 -5.19
CA VAL A 64 -4.06 -4.00 -3.72
C VAL A 64 -2.58 -3.98 -3.33
N TYR A 65 -1.75 -4.78 -4.00
CA TYR A 65 -0.31 -4.79 -3.78
C TYR A 65 0.36 -3.46 -4.15
N ALA A 66 -0.07 -2.82 -5.24
CA ALA A 66 0.43 -1.51 -5.64
C ALA A 66 0.07 -0.42 -4.61
N LEU A 67 -1.14 -0.46 -4.05
CA LEU A 67 -1.54 0.42 -2.96
C LEU A 67 -0.69 0.19 -1.71
N LEU A 68 -0.53 -1.07 -1.29
CA LEU A 68 0.29 -1.43 -0.13
C LEU A 68 1.74 -0.94 -0.29
N ALA A 69 2.35 -1.14 -1.46
CA ALA A 69 3.71 -0.67 -1.75
C ALA A 69 3.88 0.86 -1.63
N THR A 70 2.79 1.62 -1.76
CA THR A 70 2.79 3.07 -1.58
C THR A 70 2.49 3.46 -0.13
N LEU A 71 1.49 2.83 0.48
CA LEU A 71 0.98 3.22 1.80
C LEU A 71 1.86 2.74 2.96
N GLU A 72 2.53 1.60 2.83
CA GLU A 72 3.38 1.06 3.89
C GLU A 72 4.58 1.97 4.21
N PRO A 73 5.39 2.42 3.22
CA PRO A 73 6.49 3.35 3.51
C PRO A 73 6.00 4.69 4.06
N ILE A 74 4.84 5.17 3.59
CA ILE A 74 4.23 6.41 4.08
C ILE A 74 3.83 6.24 5.56
N LEU A 75 3.18 5.13 5.90
CA LEU A 75 2.80 4.82 7.28
C LEU A 75 4.02 4.68 8.19
N GLU A 76 5.08 4.01 7.74
CA GLU A 76 6.35 3.93 8.47
C GLU A 76 6.96 5.31 8.69
N PHE A 77 7.09 6.12 7.63
CA PHE A 77 7.62 7.48 7.69
C PHE A 77 6.84 8.38 8.65
N ILE A 78 5.51 8.24 8.69
CA ILE A 78 4.67 9.00 9.62
C ILE A 78 4.80 8.50 11.05
N ARG A 79 4.88 7.18 11.26
CA ARG A 79 5.02 6.58 12.60
C ARG A 79 6.40 6.79 13.20
N ASP A 80 7.41 6.94 12.36
CA ASP A 80 8.76 7.20 12.82
C ASP A 80 8.78 8.55 13.55
N GLU A 81 9.04 8.51 14.87
CA GLU A 81 9.31 9.68 15.71
C GLU A 81 10.80 10.03 15.70
N SER A 82 11.53 9.56 14.70
CA SER A 82 12.98 9.68 14.63
C SER A 82 13.41 11.15 14.51
N PRO A 83 14.21 11.68 15.45
CA PRO A 83 14.58 13.08 15.54
C PRO A 83 15.80 13.46 14.68
N TYR A 84 16.08 12.70 13.60
CA TYR A 84 17.25 12.94 12.73
C TYR A 84 16.93 13.85 11.55
#